data_AF-A0AAD8R4A1-F1
#
_entry.id   AF-A0AAD8R4A1-F1
#
_cell.length_a   1.000
_cell.length_b   1.000
_cell.length_c   1.000
_cell.angle_alpha   90.00
_cell.angle_beta   90.00
_cell.angle_gamma   90.00
#
_symmetry.space_group_name_H-M   'P 1'
#
loop_
_entity.id
_entity.type
_entity.pdbx_description
1 polymer ?
#
loop_
_entity_poly.entity_id
_entity_poly.type
_entity_poly.pdbx_seq_one_letter_code
_entity_poly.pdbx_strand_id
1 'polypeptide(L)'
;MVKETSRASWSHSYERGLAELLVEHNVPVYRGQNGWVAEGWKSIVSKFNLKFPSAQFTKQQIQEKEKDMKANYKAVRDARKQSGTGWDDSLSMIIAEPIIWEKLKKVSGANLTRRMAICCYSWCVL
;
A
#
# COMPACT_ATOMS: atom_id res chain seq x y z
N MET A 1 25.44 14.17 12.56
CA MET A 1 24.50 14.94 11.71
C MET A 1 23.27 14.07 11.48
N VAL A 2 22.19 14.33 12.21
CA VAL A 2 20.92 13.65 11.97
C VAL A 2 20.37 14.23 10.67
N LYS A 3 20.36 13.44 9.58
CA LYS A 3 19.56 13.79 8.41
C LYS A 3 18.13 13.82 8.92
N GLU A 4 17.53 15.00 9.05
CA GLU A 4 16.08 15.09 9.16
C GLU A 4 15.51 14.37 7.94
N THR A 5 15.02 13.15 8.16
CA THR A 5 14.26 12.44 7.16
C THR A 5 12.95 13.19 7.04
N SER A 6 12.86 14.12 6.09
CA SER A 6 11.57 14.67 5.70
C SER A 6 10.66 13.48 5.45
N ARG A 7 9.55 13.41 6.20
CA ARG A 7 8.57 12.32 6.02
C ARG A 7 8.20 12.31 4.55
N ALA A 8 8.36 11.17 3.88
CA ALA A 8 8.02 11.05 2.48
C ALA A 8 6.57 11.48 2.27
N SER A 9 6.36 12.50 1.42
CA SER A 9 5.02 12.97 1.09
C SER A 9 4.39 12.03 0.07
N TRP A 10 3.66 11.03 0.56
CA TRP A 10 2.98 10.05 -0.27
C TRP A 10 1.67 10.63 -0.82
N SER A 11 1.66 10.94 -2.11
CA SER A 11 0.44 11.28 -2.85
C SER A 11 -0.28 10.01 -3.33
N HIS A 12 -1.56 10.15 -3.70
CA HIS A 12 -2.35 9.05 -4.26
C HIS A 12 -1.73 8.47 -5.55
N SER A 13 -1.12 9.31 -6.39
CA SER A 13 -0.45 8.87 -7.63
C SER A 13 0.80 8.05 -7.32
N TYR A 14 1.57 8.42 -6.30
CA TYR A 14 2.73 7.64 -5.84
C TYR A 14 2.33 6.30 -5.24
N GLU A 15 1.27 6.28 -4.43
CA GLU A 15 0.73 5.03 -3.86
C GLU A 15 0.25 4.07 -4.93
N ARG A 16 -0.52 4.57 -5.91
CA ARG A 16 -0.97 3.77 -7.05
C ARG A 16 0.20 3.24 -7.86
N GLY A 17 1.16 4.10 -8.20
CA GLY A 17 2.32 3.71 -8.99
C GLY A 17 3.22 2.68 -8.28
N LEU A 18 3.35 2.78 -6.96
CA LEU A 18 4.03 1.76 -6.17
C LEU A 18 3.27 0.43 -6.21
N ALA A 19 1.95 0.44 -6.03
CA ALA A 19 1.13 -0.76 -6.07
C ALA A 19 1.22 -1.50 -7.42
N GLU A 20 1.14 -0.75 -8.53
CA GLU A 20 1.33 -1.28 -9.89
C GLU A 20 2.70 -1.97 -10.05
N LEU A 21 3.77 -1.32 -9.56
CA LEU A 21 5.12 -1.88 -9.63
C LEU A 21 5.28 -3.14 -8.78
N LEU A 22 4.69 -3.18 -7.58
CA LEU A 22 4.71 -4.36 -6.73
C LEU A 22 4.04 -5.55 -7.42
N VAL A 23 2.88 -5.34 -8.06
CA VAL A 23 2.18 -6.40 -8.80
C VAL A 23 3.01 -6.86 -10.02
N GLU A 24 3.53 -5.93 -10.81
CA GLU A 24 4.35 -6.24 -11.99
C GLU A 24 5.57 -7.09 -11.64
N HIS A 25 6.21 -6.80 -10.51
CA HIS A 25 7.41 -7.53 -10.10
C HIS A 25 7.10 -8.83 -9.37
N ASN A 26 5.83 -9.20 -9.15
CA ASN A 26 5.46 -10.36 -8.33
C ASN A 26 5.72 -11.69 -9.07
N VAL A 27 7.00 -11.95 -9.34
CA VAL A 27 7.50 -13.11 -10.05
C VAL A 27 8.41 -13.93 -9.14
N PRO A 28 8.47 -15.26 -9.30
CA PRO A 28 9.21 -16.14 -8.39
C PRO A 28 10.68 -15.75 -8.18
N VAL A 29 11.34 -15.23 -9.22
CA VAL A 29 12.75 -14.79 -9.16
C VAL A 29 13.00 -13.63 -8.19
N TYR A 30 11.98 -12.82 -7.89
CA TYR A 30 12.09 -11.70 -6.96
C TYR A 30 11.50 -11.98 -5.58
N ARG A 31 11.01 -13.21 -5.35
CA ARG A 31 10.36 -13.62 -4.11
C ARG A 31 11.27 -14.58 -3.32
N GLY A 32 11.61 -14.19 -2.11
CA GLY A 32 12.27 -15.01 -1.10
C GLY A 32 11.29 -15.48 -0.02
N GLN A 33 11.81 -16.23 0.96
CA GLN A 33 11.01 -16.85 2.03
C GLN A 33 10.15 -15.84 2.82
N ASN A 34 10.63 -14.60 3.00
CA ASN A 34 9.99 -13.59 3.85
C ASN A 34 9.52 -12.33 3.07
N GLY A 35 9.44 -12.40 1.73
CA GLY A 35 9.03 -11.28 0.89
C GLY A 35 9.96 -11.08 -0.30
N TRP A 36 10.26 -9.84 -0.65
CA TRP A 36 11.10 -9.52 -1.80
C TRP A 36 12.59 -9.71 -1.53
N VAL A 37 13.32 -10.30 -2.47
CA VAL A 37 14.79 -10.36 -2.43
C VAL A 37 15.42 -9.00 -2.71
N ALA A 38 16.73 -8.86 -2.47
CA ALA A 38 17.43 -7.58 -2.60
C ALA A 38 17.33 -7.00 -4.01
N GLU A 39 17.44 -7.85 -5.03
CA GLU A 39 17.32 -7.53 -6.45
C GLU A 39 15.92 -7.04 -6.80
N GLY A 40 14.88 -7.70 -6.26
CA GLY A 40 13.48 -7.30 -6.44
C GLY A 40 13.25 -5.88 -5.92
N TRP A 41 13.70 -5.59 -4.69
CA TRP A 41 13.64 -4.23 -4.15
C TRP A 41 14.43 -3.22 -4.96
N LYS A 42 15.64 -3.58 -5.43
CA LYS A 42 16.45 -2.69 -6.27
C LYS A 42 15.72 -2.33 -7.56
N SER A 43 15.08 -3.31 -8.21
CA SER A 43 14.27 -3.10 -9.42
C SER A 43 13.07 -2.18 -9.15
N ILE A 44 12.29 -2.47 -8.10
CA ILE A 44 11.12 -1.68 -7.72
C ILE A 44 11.50 -0.22 -7.45
N VAL A 45 12.55 0.01 -6.65
CA VAL A 45 13.01 1.38 -6.30
C VAL A 45 13.50 2.12 -7.53
N SER A 46 14.27 1.45 -8.41
CA SER A 46 14.77 2.04 -9.65
C SER A 46 13.63 2.45 -10.58
N LYS A 47 12.69 1.55 -10.85
CA LYS A 47 11.53 1.85 -11.70
C LYS A 47 10.60 2.89 -11.08
N PHE A 48 10.43 2.88 -9.75
CA PHE A 48 9.63 3.89 -9.06
C PHE A 48 10.22 5.29 -9.24
N ASN A 49 11.52 5.46 -8.99
CA ASN A 49 12.18 6.75 -9.15
C ASN A 49 12.33 7.16 -10.62
N LEU A 50 12.36 6.21 -11.57
CA LEU A 50 12.28 6.51 -12.99
C LEU A 50 10.88 7.03 -13.39
N LYS A 51 9.82 6.41 -12.86
CA LYS A 51 8.42 6.80 -13.10
C LYS A 51 8.05 8.10 -12.39
N PHE A 52 8.65 8.36 -11.23
CA PHE A 52 8.44 9.57 -10.43
C PHE A 52 9.78 10.23 -10.06
N PRO A 53 10.46 10.91 -11.02
CA PRO A 53 11.76 11.53 -10.78
C PRO A 53 11.73 12.60 -9.69
N SER A 54 10.58 13.23 -9.44
CA SER A 54 10.44 14.26 -8.41
C SER A 54 10.27 13.69 -6.99
N ALA A 55 9.96 12.40 -6.84
CA ALA A 55 9.74 11.79 -5.53
C ALA A 55 11.07 11.44 -4.83
N GLN A 56 12.05 10.91 -5.59
CA GLN A 56 13.38 10.51 -5.09
C GLN A 56 13.32 9.71 -3.79
N PHE A 57 12.39 8.76 -3.69
CA PHE A 57 12.22 7.97 -2.46
C PHE A 57 13.34 6.94 -2.31
N THR A 58 13.81 6.81 -1.09
CA THR A 58 14.78 5.79 -0.71
C THR A 58 14.12 4.41 -0.65
N LYS A 59 14.94 3.36 -0.75
CA LYS A 59 14.48 1.98 -0.57
C LYS A 59 13.70 1.79 0.74
N GLN A 60 14.19 2.36 1.84
CA GLN A 60 13.54 2.26 3.15
C GLN A 60 12.13 2.87 3.13
N GLN A 61 11.97 4.07 2.57
CA GLN A 61 10.67 4.73 2.49
C GLN A 61 9.66 3.92 1.66
N ILE A 62 10.11 3.31 0.56
CA ILE A 62 9.26 2.44 -0.28
C ILE A 62 8.87 1.16 0.48
N GLN A 63 9.79 0.56 1.24
CA GLN A 63 9.52 -0.63 2.06
C GLN A 63 8.55 -0.34 3.21
N GLU A 64 8.75 0.76 3.93
CA GLU A 64 7.83 1.23 4.97
C GLU A 64 6.43 1.47 4.39
N LYS A 65 6.37 2.05 3.20
CA LYS A 65 5.09 2.28 2.53
C LYS A 65 4.38 1.00 2.12
N GLU A 66 5.11 0.03 1.59
CA GLU A 66 4.57 -1.29 1.26
C GLU A 66 3.99 -1.98 2.51
N LYS A 67 4.69 -1.88 3.64
CA LYS A 67 4.23 -2.40 4.93
C LYS A 67 2.94 -1.70 5.40
N ASP A 68 2.87 -0.38 5.28
CA ASP A 68 1.67 0.39 5.62
C ASP A 68 0.48 -0.01 4.73
N MET A 69 0.70 -0.17 3.42
CA MET A 69 -0.34 -0.61 2.47
C MET A 69 -0.83 -2.01 2.79
N LYS A 70 0.07 -2.92 3.19
CA LYS A 70 -0.27 -4.27 3.67
C LYS A 70 -1.11 -4.25 4.94
N ALA A 71 -0.74 -3.41 5.91
CA ALA A 71 -1.46 -3.27 7.17
C ALA A 71 -2.87 -2.70 6.93
N ASN A 72 -2.99 -1.70 6.06
CA ASN A 72 -4.27 -1.14 5.63
C ASN A 72 -5.14 -2.20 4.98
N TYR A 73 -4.61 -2.98 4.04
CA TYR A 73 -5.34 -4.10 3.45
C TYR A 73 -5.79 -5.12 4.50
N LYS A 74 -4.94 -5.49 5.45
CA LYS A 74 -5.32 -6.43 6.53
C LYS A 74 -6.48 -5.88 7.36
N ALA A 75 -6.42 -4.60 7.76
CA ALA A 75 -7.49 -3.96 8.52
C ALA A 75 -8.83 -3.96 7.75
N VAL A 76 -8.76 -3.69 6.44
CA VAL A 76 -9.90 -3.71 5.51
C VAL A 76 -10.46 -5.13 5.36
N ARG A 77 -9.59 -6.13 5.15
CA ARG A 77 -9.97 -7.55 5.08
C ARG A 77 -10.63 -8.04 6.36
N ASP A 78 -10.10 -7.66 7.52
CA ASP A 78 -10.65 -8.07 8.81
C ASP A 78 -11.94 -7.33 9.14
N ALA A 79 -12.08 -6.07 8.73
CA ALA A 79 -13.35 -5.34 8.80
C ALA A 79 -14.44 -6.00 7.92
N ARG A 80 -14.08 -6.50 6.73
CA ARG A 80 -15.02 -7.25 5.85
C ARG A 80 -15.57 -8.53 6.49
N LYS A 81 -14.85 -9.13 7.43
CA LYS A 81 -15.33 -10.32 8.17
C LYS A 81 -16.31 -9.97 9.29
N GLN A 82 -16.47 -8.69 9.63
CA GLN A 82 -17.43 -8.25 10.64
C GLN A 82 -18.84 -8.20 10.01
N SER A 83 -19.82 -8.79 10.71
CA SER A 83 -21.24 -8.71 10.35
C SER A 83 -21.67 -7.25 10.21
N GLY A 84 -22.42 -6.91 9.15
CA GLY A 84 -22.89 -5.55 8.90
C GLY A 84 -22.00 -4.70 7.98
N THR A 85 -21.04 -5.32 7.27
CA THR A 85 -20.29 -4.64 6.20
C THR A 85 -20.72 -5.15 4.82
N GLY A 86 -21.02 -4.22 3.92
CA GLY A 86 -21.21 -4.46 2.50
C GLY A 86 -19.93 -4.15 1.72
N TRP A 87 -19.80 -4.70 0.52
CA TRP A 87 -18.74 -4.34 -0.42
C TRP A 87 -19.38 -3.71 -1.65
N ASP A 88 -18.85 -2.58 -2.06
CA ASP A 88 -19.20 -1.95 -3.33
C ASP A 88 -18.19 -2.39 -4.38
N ASP A 89 -18.57 -3.35 -5.22
CA ASP A 89 -17.74 -3.81 -6.34
C ASP A 89 -17.52 -2.73 -7.39
N SER A 90 -18.47 -1.79 -7.55
CA SER A 90 -18.36 -0.72 -8.54
C SER A 90 -17.32 0.33 -8.13
N LEU A 91 -17.21 0.59 -6.83
CA LEU A 91 -16.26 1.55 -6.26
C LEU A 91 -15.02 0.88 -5.69
N SER A 92 -14.99 -0.45 -5.60
CA SER A 92 -13.92 -1.21 -4.95
C SER A 92 -13.72 -0.77 -3.49
N MET A 93 -14.82 -0.52 -2.77
CA MET A 93 -14.81 0.09 -1.45
C MET A 93 -15.65 -0.71 -0.45
N ILE A 94 -15.25 -0.73 0.83
CA ILE A 94 -16.14 -1.23 1.88
C ILE A 94 -17.24 -0.20 2.08
N ILE A 95 -18.50 -0.65 2.10
CA ILE A 95 -19.62 0.09 2.67
C ILE A 95 -19.78 -0.42 4.11
N ALA A 96 -19.39 0.38 5.09
CA ALA A 96 -19.50 0.02 6.50
C ALA A 96 -20.20 1.11 7.29
N GLU A 97 -20.76 0.72 8.44
CA GLU A 97 -21.30 1.67 9.40
C GLU A 97 -20.23 2.68 9.87
N PRO A 98 -20.60 3.94 10.18
CA PRO A 98 -19.68 4.98 10.65
C PRO A 98 -18.76 4.54 11.79
N ILE A 99 -19.23 3.69 12.70
CA ILE A 99 -18.45 3.13 13.82
C ILE A 99 -17.25 2.29 13.35
N ILE A 100 -17.41 1.55 12.26
CA ILE A 100 -16.34 0.73 11.68
C ILE A 100 -15.30 1.63 11.00
N TRP A 101 -15.73 2.72 10.36
CA TRP A 101 -14.84 3.73 9.79
C TRP A 101 -13.99 4.43 10.85
N GLU A 102 -14.56 4.79 11.99
CA GLU A 102 -13.83 5.40 13.10
C GLU A 102 -12.77 4.46 13.70
N LYS A 103 -13.06 3.15 13.75
CA LYS A 103 -12.06 2.14 14.14
C LYS A 103 -10.93 2.03 13.12
N LEU A 104 -11.26 2.03 11.82
CA LEU A 104 -10.26 1.94 10.76
C LEU A 104 -9.36 3.18 10.72
N LYS A 105 -9.92 4.40 10.86
CA LYS A 105 -9.14 5.67 10.86
C LYS A 105 -8.07 5.69 11.95
N LYS A 106 -8.35 5.11 13.12
CA LYS A 106 -7.40 5.00 14.23
C LYS A 106 -6.23 4.05 13.93
N VAL A 107 -6.43 3.06 13.08
CA VAL A 107 -5.39 2.07 12.73
C VAL A 107 -4.45 2.59 11.63
N SER A 108 -4.96 3.38 10.68
CA SER A 108 -4.25 3.73 9.45
C SER A 108 -3.76 5.18 9.34
N GLY A 109 -4.18 6.07 10.24
CA GLY A 109 -3.66 7.45 10.38
C GLY A 109 -3.85 8.38 9.17
N ALA A 110 -4.50 7.96 8.07
CA ALA A 110 -4.68 8.78 6.88
C ALA A 110 -5.87 8.32 6.03
N ASN A 111 -6.55 9.29 5.39
CA ASN A 111 -7.78 9.18 4.61
C ASN A 111 -7.92 7.85 3.84
N LEU A 112 -8.66 6.91 4.45
CA LEU A 112 -8.80 5.51 4.04
C LEU A 112 -9.66 5.28 2.80
N THR A 113 -10.55 6.21 2.48
CA THR A 113 -11.63 5.99 1.50
C THR A 113 -11.09 5.69 0.10
N ARG A 114 -10.08 6.43 -0.39
CA ARG A 114 -9.43 6.15 -1.69
C ARG A 114 -8.29 5.11 -1.62
N ARG A 115 -7.67 4.91 -0.44
CA ARG A 115 -6.58 3.95 -0.24
C ARG A 115 -7.05 2.49 -0.24
N MET A 116 -8.31 2.26 0.14
CA MET A 116 -8.93 0.95 0.20
C MET A 116 -9.03 0.26 -1.16
N ALA A 117 -9.42 0.97 -2.22
CA ALA A 117 -9.52 0.39 -3.56
C ALA A 117 -8.16 -0.07 -4.09
N ILE A 118 -7.11 0.74 -3.94
CA ILE A 118 -5.77 0.43 -4.46
C ILE A 118 -5.13 -0.75 -3.71
N CYS A 119 -5.21 -0.77 -2.37
CA CYS A 119 -4.57 -1.81 -1.59
C CYS A 119 -5.25 -3.19 -1.75
N CYS A 120 -6.58 -3.22 -1.94
CA CYS A 120 -7.31 -4.49 -2.08
C CYS A 120 -7.00 -5.19 -3.41
N TYR A 121 -6.93 -4.44 -4.52
CA TYR A 121 -6.65 -5.01 -5.84
C TYR A 121 -5.21 -5.49 -5.99
N SER A 122 -4.23 -4.74 -5.48
CA SER A 122 -2.82 -5.15 -5.59
C SER A 122 -2.44 -6.26 -4.61
N TRP A 123 -3.04 -6.32 -3.41
CA TRP A 123 -2.69 -7.35 -2.42
C TRP A 123 -3.48 -8.66 -2.55
N CYS A 124 -4.58 -8.68 -3.30
CA CYS A 124 -5.17 -9.95 -3.73
C CYS A 124 -4.30 -10.68 -4.77
N VAL A 125 -3.38 -9.98 -5.45
CA VAL A 125 -2.53 -10.50 -6.53
C VAL A 125 -1.07 -10.71 -6.07
N LEU A 126 -0.71 -10.29 -4.85
CA LEU A 126 0.62 -10.40 -4.21
C LEU A 126 0.74 -11.55 -3.20
#